data_AF-A0A139AF34-F1
#
_entry.id   AF-A0A139AF34-F1
#
_cell.length_a   1.000
_cell.length_b   1.000
_cell.length_c   1.000
_cell.angle_alpha   90.00
_cell.angle_beta   90.00
_cell.angle_gamma   90.00
#
_symmetry.space_group_name_H-M   'P 1'
#
loop_
_entity.id
_entity.type
_entity.pdbx_description
1 polymer ?
#
loop_
_entity_poly.entity_id
_entity_poly.type
_entity_poly.pdbx_seq_one_letter_code
_entity_poly.pdbx_strand_id
1 'polypeptide(L)'
;MFTGGKQQNTFNLQNATSLCNIATTLPPCPANTVAVANGILQNILIQRNELTQLAAVNASLGNPTAFAAAKTQFINVINSGVAVRKANQALADPANLALVAGLATVEGAQAQELALATGLVGTVAADAKSIASLQAAFNGGIAKNSENVANALAVCTIF
;
A
#
# COMPACT_ATOMS: atom_id res chain seq x y z
N MET A 1 29.65 -11.45 -25.47
CA MET A 1 29.25 -10.05 -25.23
C MET A 1 27.86 -10.07 -24.62
N PHE A 2 27.73 -9.59 -23.38
CA PHE A 2 26.48 -9.59 -22.62
C PHE A 2 25.50 -8.54 -23.17
N THR A 3 24.30 -8.96 -23.56
CA THR A 3 23.17 -8.06 -23.84
C THR A 3 22.39 -7.83 -22.54
N GLY A 4 22.74 -6.76 -21.83
CA GLY A 4 22.14 -6.38 -20.54
C GLY A 4 21.02 -5.35 -20.68
N GLY A 5 19.80 -5.79 -20.39
CA GLY A 5 18.79 -5.15 -19.54
C GLY A 5 18.49 -3.64 -19.65
N LYS A 6 17.22 -3.34 -19.97
CA LYS A 6 16.38 -2.41 -19.18
C LYS A 6 14.92 -2.88 -19.24
N GLN A 7 14.55 -3.84 -18.40
CA GLN A 7 13.15 -3.91 -17.96
C GLN A 7 12.96 -2.76 -16.97
N GLN A 8 12.57 -1.61 -17.50
CA GLN A 8 11.96 -0.58 -16.67
C GLN A 8 10.64 -1.19 -16.20
N ASN A 9 10.61 -1.58 -14.93
CA ASN A 9 9.40 -2.06 -14.27
C ASN A 9 8.50 -0.85 -14.01
N THR A 10 8.03 -0.21 -15.08
CA THR A 10 6.92 0.73 -15.03
C THR A 10 5.71 -0.09 -14.63
N PHE A 11 5.26 0.09 -13.40
CA PHE A 11 4.01 -0.46 -12.89
C PHE A 11 2.91 -0.07 -13.88
N ASN A 12 2.48 -1.02 -14.72
CA ASN A 12 1.54 -0.73 -15.78
C ASN A 12 0.17 -0.51 -15.12
N LEU A 13 -0.23 0.76 -15.02
CA LEU A 13 -1.55 1.21 -14.55
C LEU A 13 -2.71 0.55 -15.33
N GLN A 14 -2.45 -0.10 -16.47
CA GLN A 14 -3.43 -0.88 -17.23
C GLN A 14 -3.89 -2.17 -16.53
N ASN A 15 -3.21 -2.66 -15.48
CA ASN A 15 -3.75 -3.77 -14.67
C ASN A 15 -4.62 -3.29 -13.50
N ALA A 16 -4.60 -2.00 -13.17
CA ALA A 16 -5.57 -1.38 -12.26
C ALA A 16 -6.92 -1.15 -12.95
N THR A 17 -6.94 -1.00 -14.28
CA THR A 17 -8.18 -0.87 -15.06
C THR A 17 -9.03 -2.13 -15.09
N SER A 18 -8.43 -3.31 -14.88
CA SER A 18 -9.17 -4.58 -14.77
C SER A 18 -9.98 -4.69 -13.47
N LEU A 19 -9.55 -3.98 -12.41
CA LEU A 19 -10.31 -3.78 -11.17
C LEU A 19 -11.22 -2.55 -11.25
N CYS A 20 -11.05 -1.71 -12.27
CA CYS A 20 -11.85 -0.50 -12.53
C CYS A 20 -13.03 -0.77 -13.48
N ASN A 21 -13.36 -2.04 -13.75
CA ASN A 21 -14.53 -2.43 -14.53
C ASN A 21 -15.72 -2.87 -13.65
N ILE A 22 -15.72 -2.48 -12.37
CA ILE A 22 -16.91 -2.60 -11.49
C ILE A 22 -17.95 -1.51 -11.79
N ALA A 23 -17.67 -0.60 -12.75
CA ALA A 23 -18.59 0.45 -13.15
C ALA A 23 -19.84 -0.07 -13.90
N THR A 24 -19.86 -1.32 -14.35
CA THR A 24 -21.00 -1.88 -15.10
C THR A 24 -21.92 -2.77 -14.28
N THR A 25 -21.64 -2.99 -12.98
CA THR A 25 -22.48 -3.84 -12.11
C THR A 25 -22.78 -3.26 -10.73
N LEU A 26 -22.20 -2.11 -10.37
CA LEU A 26 -22.56 -1.40 -9.13
C LEU A 26 -23.77 -0.46 -9.36
N PRO A 27 -24.70 -0.36 -8.39
CA PRO A 27 -25.72 0.69 -8.38
C PRO A 27 -25.07 2.08 -8.43
N PRO A 28 -25.80 3.15 -8.81
CA PRO A 28 -25.22 4.49 -8.97
C PRO A 28 -24.50 4.94 -7.70
N CYS A 29 -23.17 4.90 -7.73
CA CYS A 29 -22.30 5.39 -6.67
C CYS A 29 -22.00 6.88 -6.92
N PRO A 30 -21.93 7.71 -5.88
CA PRO A 30 -21.30 9.02 -5.97
C PRO A 30 -19.86 8.93 -6.53
N ALA A 31 -19.46 9.89 -7.37
CA ALA A 31 -18.14 9.87 -8.03
C ALA A 31 -16.98 9.88 -7.02
N ASN A 32 -17.13 10.58 -5.90
CA ASN A 32 -16.16 10.56 -4.79
C ASN A 32 -16.05 9.17 -4.15
N THR A 33 -17.15 8.45 -3.97
CA THR A 33 -17.14 7.07 -3.46
C THR A 33 -16.34 6.14 -4.37
N VAL A 34 -16.56 6.21 -5.68
CA VAL A 34 -15.79 5.42 -6.66
C VAL A 34 -14.31 5.80 -6.65
N ALA A 35 -14.00 7.10 -6.59
CA ALA A 35 -12.62 7.58 -6.53
C ALA A 35 -11.90 7.09 -5.25
N VAL A 36 -12.55 7.17 -4.10
CA VAL A 36 -12.00 6.68 -2.82
C VAL A 36 -11.80 5.17 -2.85
N ALA A 37 -12.80 4.40 -3.33
CA ALA A 37 -12.67 2.95 -3.45
C ALA A 37 -11.49 2.55 -4.35
N ASN A 38 -11.34 3.22 -5.51
CA ASN A 38 -10.21 3.01 -6.41
C ASN A 38 -8.87 3.37 -5.76
N GLY A 39 -8.81 4.48 -5.03
CA GLY A 39 -7.61 4.86 -4.29
C GLY A 39 -7.26 3.88 -3.16
N ILE A 40 -8.26 3.27 -2.51
CA ILE A 40 -8.03 2.23 -1.49
C ILE A 40 -7.52 0.94 -2.15
N LEU A 41 -8.04 0.57 -3.32
CA LEU A 41 -7.51 -0.55 -4.10
C LEU A 41 -6.05 -0.31 -4.50
N GLN A 42 -5.69 0.93 -4.89
CA GLN A 42 -4.29 1.30 -5.12
C GLN A 42 -3.44 1.12 -3.85
N ASN A 43 -3.93 1.49 -2.66
CA ASN A 43 -3.20 1.23 -1.41
C ASN A 43 -2.95 -0.27 -1.17
N ILE A 44 -3.91 -1.14 -1.52
CA ILE A 44 -3.74 -2.60 -1.37
C ILE A 44 -2.63 -3.09 -2.31
N LEU A 45 -2.61 -2.60 -3.56
CA LEU A 45 -1.56 -2.93 -4.52
C LEU A 45 -0.19 -2.44 -4.05
N ILE A 46 -0.11 -1.22 -3.50
CA ILE A 46 1.12 -0.68 -2.93
C ILE A 46 1.59 -1.54 -1.76
N GLN A 47 0.72 -1.92 -0.83
CA GLN A 47 1.12 -2.77 0.30
C GLN A 47 1.59 -4.17 -0.11
N ARG A 48 1.02 -4.73 -1.19
CA ARG A 48 1.56 -5.96 -1.79
C ARG A 48 2.96 -5.75 -2.37
N ASN A 49 3.23 -4.58 -2.95
CA ASN A 49 4.58 -4.21 -3.35
C ASN A 49 5.49 -3.98 -2.13
N GLU A 50 5.00 -3.37 -1.04
CA GLU A 50 5.75 -3.22 0.22
C GLU A 50 6.20 -4.58 0.76
N LEU A 51 5.33 -5.60 0.75
CA LEU A 51 5.71 -6.98 1.11
C LEU A 51 6.78 -7.57 0.18
N THR A 52 6.69 -7.28 -1.12
CA THR A 52 7.69 -7.72 -2.11
C THR A 52 9.05 -7.05 -1.87
N GLN A 53 9.06 -5.74 -1.62
CA GLN A 53 10.28 -5.00 -1.31
C GLN A 53 10.86 -5.41 0.05
N LEU A 54 10.02 -5.66 1.05
CA LEU A 54 10.46 -6.18 2.35
C LEU A 54 11.13 -7.56 2.21
N ALA A 55 10.60 -8.44 1.35
CA ALA A 55 11.24 -9.71 1.03
C ALA A 55 12.62 -9.51 0.37
N ALA A 56 12.75 -8.53 -0.53
CA ALA A 56 14.03 -8.17 -1.15
C ALA A 56 15.03 -7.62 -0.11
N VAL A 57 14.57 -6.78 0.83
CA VAL A 57 15.38 -6.31 1.96
C VAL A 57 15.85 -7.48 2.81
N ASN A 58 14.95 -8.40 3.17
CA ASN A 58 15.29 -9.58 3.96
C ASN A 58 16.32 -10.48 3.25
N ALA A 59 16.18 -10.69 1.93
CA ALA A 59 17.12 -11.47 1.13
C ALA A 59 18.51 -10.80 1.00
N SER A 60 18.59 -9.49 1.21
CA SER A 60 19.83 -8.71 1.09
C SER A 60 20.62 -8.57 2.40
N LEU A 61 20.10 -9.07 3.52
CA LEU A 61 20.76 -8.98 4.83
C LEU A 61 22.15 -9.65 4.79
N GLY A 62 23.13 -9.00 5.40
CA GLY A 62 24.54 -9.42 5.35
C GLY A 62 25.29 -8.99 4.08
N ASN A 63 24.62 -8.40 3.08
CA ASN A 63 25.25 -7.76 1.93
C ASN A 63 24.97 -6.25 1.95
N PRO A 64 25.92 -5.41 2.41
CA PRO A 64 25.69 -3.97 2.60
C PRO A 64 25.22 -3.23 1.35
N THR A 65 25.81 -3.53 0.19
CA THR A 65 25.48 -2.86 -1.07
C THR A 65 24.08 -3.23 -1.55
N ALA A 66 23.74 -4.53 -1.54
CA ALA A 66 22.42 -5.00 -1.92
C ALA A 66 21.35 -4.49 -0.94
N PHE A 67 21.66 -4.47 0.36
CA PHE A 67 20.78 -3.96 1.39
C PHE A 67 20.48 -2.48 1.25
N ALA A 68 21.49 -1.63 1.05
CA ALA A 68 21.28 -0.20 0.87
C ALA A 68 20.36 0.11 -0.33
N ALA A 69 20.54 -0.62 -1.44
CA ALA A 69 19.70 -0.49 -2.62
C ALA A 69 18.26 -0.96 -2.34
N ALA A 70 18.08 -2.14 -1.75
CA ALA A 70 16.77 -2.69 -1.42
C ALA A 70 16.01 -1.80 -0.42
N LYS A 71 16.69 -1.31 0.62
CA LYS A 71 16.12 -0.41 1.63
C LYS A 71 15.65 0.90 1.02
N THR A 72 16.42 1.48 0.10
CA THR A 72 16.03 2.71 -0.60
C THR A 72 14.74 2.51 -1.39
N GLN A 73 14.64 1.41 -2.15
CA GLN A 73 13.42 1.10 -2.91
C GLN A 73 12.24 0.84 -1.97
N PHE A 74 12.46 0.12 -0.89
CA PHE A 74 11.45 -0.16 0.11
C PHE A 74 10.87 1.12 0.73
N ILE A 75 11.72 2.06 1.16
CA ILE A 75 11.29 3.35 1.71
C ILE A 75 10.52 4.18 0.68
N ASN A 76 10.95 4.18 -0.59
CA ASN A 76 10.24 4.87 -1.66
C ASN A 76 8.82 4.33 -1.86
N VAL A 77 8.64 3.00 -1.78
CA VAL A 77 7.33 2.38 -1.89
C VAL A 77 6.43 2.77 -0.71
N ILE A 78 6.92 2.70 0.53
CA ILE A 78 6.17 3.15 1.72
C ILE A 78 5.69 4.60 1.54
N ASN A 79 6.59 5.51 1.12
CA ASN A 79 6.24 6.91 0.91
C ASN A 79 5.16 7.11 -0.17
N SER A 80 5.17 6.28 -1.22
CA SER A 80 4.09 6.31 -2.24
C SER A 80 2.75 5.87 -1.66
N GLY A 81 2.74 4.88 -0.76
CA GLY A 81 1.56 4.47 -0.01
C GLY A 81 0.99 5.58 0.86
N VAL A 82 1.85 6.34 1.56
CA VAL A 82 1.44 7.50 2.37
C VAL A 82 0.70 8.54 1.52
N ALA A 83 1.23 8.86 0.34
CA ALA A 83 0.64 9.87 -0.54
C ALA A 83 -0.79 9.48 -0.97
N VAL A 84 -1.00 8.22 -1.36
CA VAL A 84 -2.33 7.73 -1.78
C VAL A 84 -3.30 7.67 -0.60
N ARG A 85 -2.86 7.26 0.60
CA ARG A 85 -3.72 7.28 1.81
C ARG A 85 -4.20 8.69 2.15
N LYS A 86 -3.31 9.70 2.08
CA LYS A 86 -3.69 11.10 2.30
C LYS A 86 -4.72 11.59 1.27
N ALA A 87 -4.53 11.22 0.01
CA ALA A 87 -5.51 11.54 -1.04
C ALA A 87 -6.87 10.88 -0.76
N ASN A 88 -6.89 9.61 -0.32
CA ASN A 88 -8.13 8.92 0.03
C ASN A 88 -8.84 9.57 1.22
N GLN A 89 -8.08 9.98 2.25
CA GLN A 89 -8.63 10.69 3.41
C GLN A 89 -9.29 12.02 3.01
N ALA A 90 -8.68 12.75 2.07
CA ALA A 90 -9.21 14.02 1.58
C ALA A 90 -10.48 13.86 0.70
N LEU A 91 -10.64 12.70 0.05
CA LEU A 91 -11.78 12.41 -0.82
C LEU A 91 -12.92 11.68 -0.07
N ALA A 92 -12.64 11.10 1.09
CA ALA A 92 -13.62 10.36 1.87
C ALA A 92 -14.77 11.27 2.32
N ASP A 93 -16.00 10.77 2.21
CA ASP A 93 -17.16 11.45 2.75
C ASP A 93 -17.06 11.49 4.28
N PRO A 94 -17.01 12.67 4.93
CA PRO A 94 -16.92 12.78 6.39
C PRO A 94 -18.14 12.16 7.10
N ALA A 95 -19.28 12.00 6.43
CA ALA A 95 -20.45 11.32 6.99
C ALA A 95 -20.28 9.79 7.04
N ASN A 96 -19.39 9.21 6.24
CA ASN A 96 -19.06 7.78 6.29
C ASN A 96 -18.04 7.50 7.41
N LEU A 97 -18.52 7.54 8.66
CA LEU A 97 -17.68 7.43 9.85
C LEU A 97 -16.85 6.14 9.89
N ALA A 98 -17.39 5.02 9.40
CA ALA A 98 -16.68 3.75 9.35
C ALA A 98 -15.48 3.80 8.38
N LEU A 99 -15.67 4.41 7.21
CA LEU A 99 -14.60 4.64 6.24
C LEU A 99 -13.53 5.59 6.80
N VAL A 100 -13.95 6.73 7.36
CA VAL A 100 -13.02 7.74 7.91
C VAL A 100 -12.17 7.16 9.04
N ALA A 101 -12.77 6.41 9.97
CA ALA A 101 -12.04 5.77 11.06
C ALA A 101 -11.08 4.68 10.55
N GLY A 102 -11.50 3.91 9.55
CA GLY A 102 -10.68 2.88 8.92
C GLY A 102 -9.49 3.47 8.15
N LEU A 103 -9.68 4.58 7.44
CA LEU A 103 -8.60 5.30 6.76
C LEU A 103 -7.62 5.94 7.74
N ALA A 104 -8.11 6.54 8.84
CA ALA A 104 -7.28 7.10 9.89
C ALA A 104 -6.41 6.03 10.60
N THR A 105 -6.96 4.82 10.81
CA THR A 105 -6.22 3.70 11.39
C THR A 105 -5.00 3.35 10.53
N VAL A 106 -5.20 3.26 9.21
CA VAL A 106 -4.11 2.88 8.31
C VAL A 106 -3.14 4.01 8.03
N GLU A 107 -3.56 5.28 8.15
CA GLU A 107 -2.64 6.43 8.11
C GLU A 107 -1.76 6.46 9.37
N GLY A 108 -2.33 6.21 10.56
CA GLY A 108 -1.57 6.19 11.82
C GLY A 108 -0.48 5.10 11.85
N ALA A 109 -0.74 3.95 11.23
CA ALA A 109 0.24 2.85 11.14
C ALA A 109 1.48 3.21 10.29
N GLN A 110 1.33 4.09 9.30
CA GLN A 110 2.40 4.38 8.32
C GLN A 110 3.61 5.10 8.93
N ALA A 111 3.41 5.93 9.96
CA ALA A 111 4.52 6.56 10.67
C ALA A 111 5.41 5.52 11.36
N GLN A 112 4.79 4.49 11.94
CA GLN A 112 5.50 3.38 12.57
C GLN A 112 6.20 2.50 11.53
N GLU A 113 5.53 2.20 10.41
CA GLU A 113 6.12 1.45 9.29
C GLU A 113 7.36 2.16 8.73
N LEU A 114 7.29 3.47 8.49
CA LEU A 114 8.42 4.25 8.00
C LEU A 114 9.58 4.32 9.02
N ALA A 115 9.26 4.46 10.30
CA ALA A 115 10.26 4.45 11.37
C ALA A 115 10.99 3.09 11.44
N LEU A 116 10.25 1.98 11.39
CA LEU A 116 10.82 0.63 11.37
C LEU A 116 11.67 0.40 10.11
N ALA A 117 11.18 0.78 8.93
CA ALA A 117 11.90 0.63 7.67
C ALA A 117 13.20 1.45 7.63
N THR A 118 13.13 2.69 8.13
CA THR A 118 14.31 3.58 8.24
C THR A 118 15.32 3.05 9.26
N GLY A 119 14.84 2.38 10.32
CA GLY A 119 15.67 1.80 11.37
C GLY A 119 16.41 0.53 10.99
N LEU A 120 16.11 -0.12 9.86
CA LEU A 120 16.80 -1.34 9.44
C LEU A 120 18.30 -1.11 9.21
N VAL A 121 19.17 -1.98 9.72
CA VAL A 121 20.62 -1.80 9.69
C VAL A 121 21.37 -2.77 8.77
N GLY A 122 20.69 -3.76 8.20
CA GLY A 122 21.22 -4.69 7.21
C GLY A 122 21.74 -6.01 7.78
N THR A 123 21.35 -6.36 9.01
CA THR A 123 21.79 -7.60 9.66
C THR A 123 20.62 -8.37 10.23
N VAL A 124 20.66 -9.71 10.09
CA VAL A 124 19.60 -10.59 10.58
C VAL A 124 19.33 -10.41 12.07
N ALA A 125 20.40 -10.36 12.88
CA ALA A 125 20.28 -10.25 14.34
C ALA A 125 19.57 -8.97 14.80
N ALA A 126 19.82 -7.83 14.13
CA ALA A 126 19.21 -6.56 14.48
C ALA A 126 17.83 -6.36 13.87
N ASP A 127 17.63 -6.85 12.64
CA ASP A 127 16.46 -6.48 11.83
C ASP A 127 15.31 -7.48 11.90
N ALA A 128 15.53 -8.71 12.37
CA ALA A 128 14.51 -9.77 12.33
C ALA A 128 13.17 -9.35 12.97
N LYS A 129 13.20 -8.70 14.14
CA LYS A 129 11.98 -8.24 14.81
C LYS A 129 11.29 -7.12 14.04
N SER A 130 12.06 -6.18 13.48
CA SER A 130 11.52 -5.07 12.68
C SER A 130 10.90 -5.58 11.38
N ILE A 131 11.54 -6.52 10.70
CA ILE A 131 11.03 -7.17 9.48
C ILE A 131 9.73 -7.92 9.77
N ALA A 132 9.66 -8.71 10.83
CA ALA A 132 8.44 -9.40 11.23
C ALA A 132 7.30 -8.41 11.56
N SER A 133 7.63 -7.30 12.25
CA SER A 133 6.66 -6.26 12.60
C SER A 133 6.13 -5.54 11.35
N LEU A 134 7.01 -5.21 10.40
CA LEU A 134 6.64 -4.62 9.10
C LEU A 134 5.74 -5.55 8.31
N GLN A 135 6.07 -6.84 8.24
CA GLN A 135 5.25 -7.83 7.54
C GLN A 135 3.84 -7.94 8.15
N ALA A 136 3.74 -7.95 9.49
CA ALA A 136 2.46 -7.96 10.18
C ALA A 136 1.67 -6.67 9.93
N ALA A 137 2.33 -5.51 9.97
CA ALA A 137 1.71 -4.21 9.72
C ALA A 137 1.12 -4.13 8.30
N PHE A 138 1.87 -4.50 7.27
CA PHE A 138 1.38 -4.50 5.90
C PHE A 138 0.22 -5.49 5.68
N ASN A 139 0.28 -6.69 6.26
CA ASN A 139 -0.85 -7.63 6.18
C ASN A 139 -2.10 -7.07 6.87
N GLY A 140 -1.94 -6.46 8.05
CA GLY A 140 -3.03 -5.80 8.76
C GLY A 140 -3.60 -4.61 7.97
N GLY A 141 -2.75 -3.81 7.34
CA GLY A 141 -3.16 -2.70 6.49
C GLY A 141 -3.88 -3.14 5.22
N ILE A 142 -3.53 -4.30 4.65
CA ILE A 142 -4.22 -4.89 3.49
C ILE A 142 -5.62 -5.33 3.91
N ALA A 143 -5.73 -6.03 5.03
CA ALA A 143 -7.02 -6.44 5.58
C ALA A 143 -7.91 -5.22 5.85
N LYS A 144 -7.36 -4.20 6.51
CA LYS A 144 -8.09 -2.98 6.85
C LYS A 144 -8.51 -2.18 5.62
N ASN A 145 -7.66 -2.08 4.59
CA ASN A 145 -8.08 -1.44 3.35
C ASN A 145 -9.12 -2.28 2.60
N SER A 146 -9.09 -3.60 2.68
CA SER A 146 -10.14 -4.44 2.09
C SER A 146 -11.50 -4.17 2.76
N GLU A 147 -11.52 -4.02 4.09
CA GLU A 147 -12.71 -3.53 4.82
C GLU A 147 -13.11 -2.11 4.37
N ASN A 148 -12.15 -1.20 4.20
CA ASN A 148 -12.43 0.17 3.77
C ASN A 148 -13.00 0.24 2.35
N VAL A 149 -12.63 -0.66 1.43
CA VAL A 149 -13.30 -0.77 0.13
C VAL A 149 -14.77 -1.13 0.32
N ALA A 150 -15.07 -2.12 1.16
CA ALA A 150 -16.45 -2.50 1.45
C ALA A 150 -17.23 -1.34 2.10
N ASN A 151 -16.63 -0.61 3.05
CA ASN A 151 -17.25 0.55 3.70
C ASN A 151 -17.46 1.73 2.74
N ALA A 152 -16.52 1.96 1.83
CA ALA A 152 -16.68 2.96 0.77
C ALA A 152 -17.85 2.56 -0.13
N LEU A 153 -17.92 1.30 -0.56
CA LEU A 153 -19.00 0.82 -1.44
C LEU A 153 -20.31 0.54 -0.70
N ALA A 154 -20.35 0.53 0.63
CA ALA A 154 -21.58 0.35 1.39
C ALA A 154 -22.58 1.50 1.18
N VAL A 155 -22.09 2.70 0.85
CA VAL A 155 -22.95 3.82 0.44
C VAL A 155 -23.36 3.75 -1.03
N CYS A 156 -22.81 2.79 -1.79
CA CYS A 156 -23.30 2.45 -3.11
C CYS A 156 -24.51 1.52 -2.96
N THR A 157 -25.68 2.07 -2.69
CA THR A 157 -27.03 1.49 -2.93
C THR A 157 -28.08 2.48 -2.40
N ILE A 158 -29.32 2.44 -2.92
CA ILE A 158 -30.55 3.11 -2.41
C ILE A 158 -30.92 4.46 -3.08
N PHE A 159 -31.37 4.43 -4.33
CA PHE A 159 -32.54 5.17 -4.82
C PHE A 159 -33.37 4.23 -5.70
#